data_AF-A0A9P1D0S7-F1
#
_entry.id   AF-A0A9P1D0S7-F1
#
_cell.length_a   1.000
_cell.length_b   1.000
_cell.length_c   1.000
_cell.angle_alpha   90.00
_cell.angle_beta   90.00
_cell.angle_gamma   90.00
#
_symmetry.space_group_name_H-M   'P 1'
#
loop_
_entity.id
_entity.type
_entity.pdbx_description
1 polymer ?
#
loop_
_entity_poly.entity_id
_entity_poly.type
_entity_poly.pdbx_seq_one_letter_code
_entity_poly.pdbx_strand_id
1 'polypeptide(L)'
;MKVCPIVEAANSLYERAFKFALMLVTLGHIITIENPTRSWLWELPIIMALLECCFFVHLHACMFGGARKKKTSLLTNESMFESLSVFCDGSHEHAPWGIDENNEFNTAKEAQYPQGFCEAYCQVLARLMNTRVENVDSKQLYRPFSQPRGRKVAAARGVIEILLKNGERLSRMIWAIGVTELRLPWVNYFDDYPILTPSEISASTMAAAKGMLKLLGFGFAENKLEPFATSAEVLGVVVDCGLVSEGKLVYAMKESRRQEALSAIEDILDKGAVTPCLLPSVLGRLEFADGQLAGRTGKLAMADIRSLGLHSKSSVSLDSDARVALQMLKERFMDNRPRTIVLSTEECPLLLYTDGSYEPGVTSEVAMIGGVLLDGTAPARVFGSHVPKDLLARWHNEGKEHLIGQVEMYAVAVARDVWKERLHNRRGIIFIDNWPVLDCYIPGTAKQKTWREILLSIERVDKEFPSQLWATRVPSESNIADPPSRGTLEPIRFLGQLLIDEPKCPMTGQPLETCLG
;
A
#
# COMPACT_ATOMS: atom_id res chain seq x y z
N MET A 1 36.02 31.84 15.36
CA MET A 1 35.86 30.37 15.36
C MET A 1 34.95 30.04 14.18
N LYS A 2 35.46 29.39 13.12
CA LYS A 2 34.62 29.02 11.97
C LYS A 2 33.67 27.91 12.42
N VAL A 3 32.37 28.13 12.29
CA VAL A 3 31.34 27.13 12.63
C VAL A 3 31.38 26.05 11.55
N CYS A 4 31.16 24.79 11.92
CA CYS A 4 31.14 23.68 10.98
C CYS A 4 30.03 23.89 9.93
N PRO A 5 30.26 23.70 8.61
CA PRO A 5 29.24 23.90 7.58
C PRO A 5 27.93 23.14 7.81
N ILE A 6 28.01 21.96 8.43
CA ILE A 6 26.83 21.14 8.80
C ILE A 6 25.99 21.84 9.88
N VAL A 7 26.66 22.49 10.85
CA VAL A 7 26.00 23.25 11.93
C VAL A 7 25.38 24.53 11.36
N GLU A 8 26.04 25.20 10.42
CA GLU A 8 25.48 26.37 9.73
C GLU A 8 24.22 26.00 8.91
N ALA A 9 24.25 24.88 8.19
CA ALA A 9 23.09 24.37 7.45
C ALA A 9 21.93 24.00 8.38
N ALA A 10 22.20 23.31 9.50
CA ALA A 10 21.19 22.97 10.50
C ALA A 10 20.59 24.23 11.16
N ASN A 11 21.42 25.21 11.52
CA ASN A 11 20.95 26.48 12.08
C ASN A 11 20.10 27.26 11.07
N SER A 12 20.48 27.29 9.79
CA SER A 12 19.68 27.93 8.74
C SER A 12 18.33 27.24 8.55
N LEU A 13 18.29 25.91 8.66
CA LEU A 13 17.05 25.14 8.62
C LEU A 13 16.14 25.48 9.80
N TYR A 14 16.68 25.53 11.02
CA TYR A 14 15.93 25.92 12.22
C TYR A 14 15.40 27.35 12.12
N GLU A 15 16.24 28.29 11.67
CA GLU A 15 15.83 29.68 11.51
C GLU A 15 14.66 29.82 10.52
N ARG A 16 14.68 29.09 9.41
CA ARG A 16 13.56 29.06 8.45
C ARG A 16 12.30 28.45 9.06
N ALA A 17 12.43 27.31 9.74
CA ALA A 17 11.30 26.66 10.38
C ALA A 17 10.63 27.54 11.44
N PHE A 18 11.40 28.27 12.24
CA PHE A 18 10.86 29.20 13.24
C PHE A 18 10.28 30.47 12.64
N LYS A 19 10.87 31.02 11.56
CA LYS A 19 10.23 32.11 10.80
C LYS A 19 8.89 31.68 10.21
N PHE A 20 8.81 30.45 9.71
CA PHE A 20 7.56 29.88 9.21
C PHE A 20 6.55 29.68 10.35
N ALA A 21 6.97 29.14 11.50
CA ALA A 21 6.12 29.02 12.68
C ALA A 21 5.54 30.39 13.12
N LEU A 22 6.37 31.43 13.13
CA LEU A 22 5.94 32.78 13.48
C LEU A 22 4.90 33.30 12.48
N MET A 23 5.12 33.09 11.18
CA MET A 23 4.15 33.43 10.14
C MET A 23 2.81 32.72 10.37
N LEU A 24 2.82 31.42 10.68
CA LEU A 24 1.61 30.65 10.96
C LEU A 24 0.84 31.22 12.16
N VAL A 25 1.54 31.57 13.23
CA VAL A 25 0.92 32.21 14.40
C VAL A 25 0.29 33.55 14.03
N THR A 26 0.99 34.39 13.25
CA THR A 26 0.43 35.68 12.79
C THR A 26 -0.80 35.54 11.89
N LEU A 27 -0.90 34.41 11.16
CA LEU A 27 -2.07 34.06 10.34
C LEU A 27 -3.22 33.44 11.18
N GLY A 28 -3.03 33.26 12.48
CA GLY A 28 -4.03 32.75 13.42
C GLY A 28 -4.12 31.22 13.44
N HIS A 29 -3.06 30.51 13.03
CA HIS A 29 -2.97 29.07 13.17
C HIS A 29 -2.47 28.67 14.55
N ILE A 30 -2.88 27.49 14.99
CA ILE A 30 -2.33 26.85 16.19
C ILE A 30 -1.08 26.09 15.76
N ILE A 31 0.02 26.31 16.48
CA ILE A 31 1.28 25.60 16.23
C ILE A 31 1.73 24.84 17.46
N THR A 32 2.48 23.76 17.24
CA THR A 32 3.28 23.16 18.31
C THR A 32 4.66 22.77 17.81
N ILE A 33 5.71 23.08 18.60
CA ILE A 33 7.10 22.71 18.31
C ILE A 33 7.66 21.90 19.48
N GLU A 34 8.04 20.65 19.24
CA GLU A 34 8.60 19.76 20.26
C GLU A 34 10.11 19.59 20.14
N ASN A 35 10.80 19.64 21.28
CA ASN A 35 12.20 19.22 21.39
C ASN A 35 12.56 18.93 22.86
N PRO A 36 13.65 18.20 23.18
CA PRO A 36 14.11 18.03 24.56
C PRO A 36 14.36 19.38 25.22
N THR A 37 14.01 19.50 26.50
CA THR A 37 14.06 20.78 27.22
C THR A 37 15.46 21.38 27.30
N ARG A 38 16.51 20.55 27.29
CA ARG A 38 17.91 20.99 27.34
C ARG A 38 18.53 21.19 25.95
N SER A 39 17.72 21.28 24.90
CA SER A 39 18.25 21.48 23.55
C SER A 39 18.75 22.90 23.36
N TRP A 40 19.97 23.04 22.79
CA TRP A 40 20.52 24.31 22.32
C TRP A 40 19.65 24.99 21.27
N LEU A 41 18.75 24.25 20.63
CA LEU A 41 17.76 24.82 19.73
C LEU A 41 16.94 25.93 20.42
N TRP A 42 16.60 25.78 21.70
CA TRP A 42 15.81 26.76 22.46
C TRP A 42 16.55 28.10 22.68
N GLU A 43 17.87 28.11 22.54
CA GLU A 43 18.72 29.30 22.69
C GLU A 43 18.86 30.10 21.38
N LEU A 44 18.24 29.64 20.28
CA LEU A 44 18.30 30.35 19.00
C LEU A 44 17.55 31.69 19.11
N PRO A 45 18.14 32.82 18.63
CA PRO A 45 17.53 34.15 18.78
C PRO A 45 16.10 34.27 18.23
N ILE A 46 15.78 33.52 17.16
CA ILE A 46 14.46 33.52 16.53
C ILE A 46 13.34 33.00 17.45
N ILE A 47 13.67 32.21 18.47
CA ILE A 47 12.71 31.68 19.44
C ILE A 47 12.21 32.79 20.37
N MET A 48 13.02 33.82 20.61
CA MET A 48 12.57 34.99 21.37
C MET A 48 11.35 35.66 20.73
N ALA A 49 11.30 35.73 19.39
CA ALA A 49 10.15 36.27 18.68
C ALA A 49 8.90 35.39 18.81
N LEU A 50 9.08 34.06 18.84
CA LEU A 50 7.97 33.13 19.07
C LEU A 50 7.46 33.18 20.52
N LEU A 51 8.31 33.46 21.51
CA LEU A 51 7.93 33.56 22.91
C LEU A 51 7.03 34.78 23.21
N GLU A 52 6.93 35.75 22.31
CA GLU A 52 5.95 36.83 22.43
C GLU A 52 4.51 36.34 22.19
N CYS A 53 4.34 35.25 21.43
CA CYS A 53 3.04 34.72 21.02
C CYS A 53 2.81 33.25 21.39
N CYS A 54 3.80 32.58 21.94
CA CYS A 54 3.78 31.18 22.33
C CYS A 54 4.35 31.01 23.75
N PHE A 55 3.98 29.92 24.41
CA PHE A 55 4.47 29.54 25.72
C PHE A 55 4.93 28.08 25.72
N PHE A 56 5.72 27.70 26.73
CA PHE A 56 6.21 26.34 26.87
C PHE A 56 5.28 25.48 27.74
N VAL A 57 4.98 24.29 27.24
CA VAL A 57 4.44 23.16 28.00
C VAL A 57 5.57 22.17 28.22
N HIS A 58 5.83 21.80 29.47
CA HIS A 58 6.90 20.87 29.82
C HIS A 58 6.33 19.57 30.34
N LEU A 59 6.93 18.45 29.93
CA LEU A 59 6.47 17.12 30.33
C LEU A 59 7.63 16.13 30.49
N HIS A 60 7.39 15.06 31.24
CA HIS A 60 8.29 13.91 31.31
C HIS A 60 7.71 12.76 30.49
N ALA A 61 8.42 12.33 29.44
CA ALA A 61 7.96 11.28 28.53
C ALA A 61 7.66 9.94 29.22
N CYS A 62 8.30 9.66 30.37
CA CYS A 62 8.03 8.46 31.14
C CYS A 62 6.61 8.37 31.70
N MET A 63 5.97 9.51 31.99
CA MET A 63 4.56 9.54 32.42
C MET A 63 3.58 9.15 31.31
N PHE A 64 4.08 8.98 30.09
CA PHE A 64 3.32 8.57 28.93
C PHE A 64 3.74 7.19 28.40
N GLY A 65 4.53 6.44 29.19
CA GLY A 65 5.03 5.11 28.82
C GLY A 65 6.46 5.10 28.23
N GLY A 66 7.19 6.22 28.29
CA GLY A 66 8.61 6.24 27.94
C GLY A 66 9.48 5.51 28.98
N ALA A 67 10.55 4.83 28.54
CA ALA A 67 11.40 4.05 29.43
C ALA A 67 12.36 4.91 30.29
N ARG A 68 12.58 6.18 29.89
CA ARG A 68 13.55 7.10 30.53
C ARG A 68 12.90 8.39 30.99
N LYS A 69 13.46 8.98 32.04
CA LYS A 69 13.07 10.31 32.55
C LYS A 69 13.55 11.42 31.60
N LYS A 70 12.93 11.50 30.43
CA LYS A 70 13.22 12.50 29.40
C LYS A 70 12.30 13.70 29.57
N LYS A 71 12.88 14.86 29.90
CA LYS A 71 12.15 16.14 29.94
C LYS A 71 12.06 16.72 28.54
N THR A 72 10.82 16.92 28.09
CA THR A 72 10.47 17.41 26.76
C THR A 72 9.75 18.76 26.91
N SER A 73 10.05 19.68 26.00
CA SER A 73 9.37 20.97 25.88
C SER A 73 8.56 21.01 24.59
N LEU A 74 7.33 21.49 24.70
CA LEU A 74 6.45 21.81 23.59
C LEU A 74 6.20 23.32 23.60
N LEU A 75 6.62 24.05 22.57
CA LEU A 75 6.30 25.46 22.39
C LEU A 75 4.99 25.57 21.59
N THR A 76 3.99 26.27 22.12
CA THR A 76 2.64 26.34 21.52
C THR A 76 1.98 27.69 21.80
N ASN A 77 1.02 28.09 20.96
CA ASN A 77 0.15 29.26 21.19
C ASN A 77 -1.27 28.87 21.68
N GLU A 78 -1.49 27.62 22.08
CA GLU A 78 -2.81 27.10 22.46
C GLU A 78 -2.81 26.44 23.85
N SER A 79 -3.63 26.97 24.77
CA SER A 79 -3.69 26.57 26.18
C SER A 79 -4.21 25.16 26.40
N MET A 80 -4.98 24.58 25.47
CA MET A 80 -5.42 23.18 25.63
C MET A 80 -4.27 22.18 25.72
N PHE A 81 -3.10 22.50 25.16
CA PHE A 81 -1.90 21.68 25.28
C PHE A 81 -1.28 21.66 26.68
N GLU A 82 -1.65 22.58 27.59
CA GLU A 82 -1.20 22.56 28.99
C GLU A 82 -1.61 21.28 29.72
N SER A 83 -2.69 20.62 29.26
CA SER A 83 -3.11 19.30 29.76
C SER A 83 -2.06 18.20 29.58
N LEU A 84 -1.07 18.39 28.69
CA LEU A 84 0.06 17.49 28.49
C LEU A 84 1.19 17.71 29.51
N SER A 85 1.10 18.73 30.37
CA SER A 85 2.12 19.10 31.36
C SER A 85 2.16 18.12 32.55
N VAL A 86 2.60 16.88 32.30
CA VAL A 86 2.69 15.82 33.31
C VAL A 86 4.14 15.54 33.66
N PHE A 87 4.47 15.60 34.95
CA PHE A 87 5.81 15.34 35.47
C PHE A 87 5.87 14.01 36.22
N CYS A 88 6.95 13.27 35.98
CA CYS A 88 7.33 12.10 36.78
C CYS A 88 7.22 12.35 38.29
N ASP A 89 6.40 11.52 38.94
CA ASP A 89 6.17 11.46 40.38
C ASP A 89 7.12 10.50 41.12
N GLY A 90 7.92 9.72 40.37
CA GLY A 90 8.85 8.73 40.91
C GLY A 90 8.22 7.36 41.20
N SER A 91 7.00 7.11 40.72
CA SER A 91 6.27 5.84 40.91
C SER A 91 6.84 4.63 40.14
N HIS A 92 7.80 4.84 39.24
CA HIS A 92 8.35 3.81 38.35
C HIS A 92 9.87 3.95 38.18
N GLU A 93 10.51 2.84 37.77
CA GLU A 93 11.93 2.79 37.47
C GLU A 93 12.25 3.39 36.11
N HIS A 94 13.45 3.96 35.97
CA HIS A 94 13.91 4.58 34.72
C HIS A 94 15.15 3.87 34.20
N ALA A 95 15.20 3.62 32.89
CA ALA A 95 16.40 3.12 32.24
C ALA A 95 17.55 4.17 32.26
N PRO A 96 18.82 3.72 32.28
CA PRO A 96 19.97 4.62 32.32
C PRO A 96 20.19 5.38 31.00
N TRP A 97 20.85 6.53 31.09
CA TRP A 97 21.37 7.30 29.95
C TRP A 97 22.78 6.83 29.58
N GLY A 98 23.17 6.95 28.30
CA GLY A 98 24.53 6.63 27.84
C GLY A 98 24.56 5.98 26.46
N ILE A 99 25.64 5.24 26.21
CA ILE A 99 25.81 4.36 25.05
C ILE A 99 25.50 2.94 25.53
N ASP A 100 24.76 2.17 24.74
CA ASP A 100 24.45 0.78 25.07
C ASP A 100 25.60 -0.19 24.72
N GLU A 101 25.41 -1.48 25.01
CA GLU A 101 26.39 -2.54 24.72
C GLU A 101 26.68 -2.71 23.21
N ASN A 102 25.83 -2.15 22.35
CA ASN A 102 25.95 -2.19 20.88
C ASN A 102 26.55 -0.90 20.30
N ASN A 103 27.11 -0.03 21.14
CA ASN A 103 27.68 1.27 20.73
C ASN A 103 26.64 2.28 20.17
N GLU A 104 25.35 2.09 20.45
CA GLU A 104 24.28 3.01 20.07
C GLU A 104 23.98 4.01 21.19
N PHE A 105 23.81 5.28 20.82
CA PHE A 105 23.35 6.28 21.79
C PHE A 105 21.91 6.00 22.19
N ASN A 106 21.67 5.85 23.49
CA ASN A 106 20.33 5.61 24.05
C ASN A 106 19.31 6.74 23.74
N THR A 107 19.77 7.89 23.24
CA THR A 107 18.91 8.97 22.71
C THR A 107 18.17 8.58 21.43
N ALA A 108 18.74 7.70 20.60
CA ALA A 108 18.09 7.21 19.38
C ALA A 108 16.88 6.32 19.70
N LYS A 109 16.97 5.52 20.77
CA LYS A 109 15.89 4.64 21.26
C LYS A 109 14.68 5.40 21.82
N GLU A 110 14.84 6.68 22.12
CA GLU A 110 13.78 7.58 22.61
C GLU A 110 13.33 8.59 21.53
N ALA A 111 13.59 8.30 20.26
CA ALA A 111 13.15 9.13 19.13
C ALA A 111 11.66 8.94 18.79
N GLN A 112 11.10 7.76 19.12
CA GLN A 112 9.68 7.49 18.99
C GLN A 112 8.90 8.08 20.17
N TYR A 113 7.71 8.63 19.89
CA TYR A 113 6.82 9.08 20.96
C TYR A 113 6.22 7.88 21.71
N PRO A 114 6.15 7.95 23.04
CA PRO A 114 5.39 6.98 23.81
C PRO A 114 3.92 6.96 23.36
N GLN A 115 3.31 5.78 23.32
CA GLN A 115 1.93 5.62 22.88
C GLN A 115 0.96 6.52 23.67
N GLY A 116 1.10 6.58 25.00
CA GLY A 116 0.25 7.42 25.84
C GLY A 116 0.38 8.91 25.53
N PHE A 117 1.53 9.36 25.01
CA PHE A 117 1.72 10.75 24.62
C PHE A 117 0.95 11.04 23.34
N CYS A 118 1.03 10.16 22.35
CA CYS A 118 0.25 10.26 21.11
C CYS A 118 -1.25 10.28 21.39
N GLU A 119 -1.73 9.40 22.27
CA GLU A 119 -3.15 9.34 22.66
C GLU A 119 -3.61 10.63 23.34
N ALA A 120 -2.85 11.14 24.32
CA ALA A 120 -3.16 12.39 24.99
C ALA A 120 -3.12 13.59 24.02
N TYR A 121 -2.15 13.62 23.12
CA TYR A 121 -2.05 14.65 22.08
C TYR A 121 -3.26 14.61 21.13
N CYS A 122 -3.68 13.42 20.67
CA CYS A 122 -4.89 13.24 19.87
C CYS A 122 -6.16 13.72 20.59
N GLN A 123 -6.26 13.52 21.91
CA GLN A 123 -7.39 14.03 22.69
C GLN A 123 -7.43 15.55 22.72
N VAL A 124 -6.28 16.21 22.82
CA VAL A 124 -6.19 17.68 22.73
C VAL A 124 -6.66 18.15 21.34
N LEU A 125 -6.20 17.51 20.26
CA LEU A 125 -6.64 17.84 18.91
C LEU A 125 -8.15 17.62 18.71
N ALA A 126 -8.70 16.52 19.21
CA ALA A 126 -10.14 16.25 19.13
C ALA A 126 -10.97 17.31 19.86
N ARG A 127 -10.50 17.77 21.04
CA ARG A 127 -11.14 18.87 21.77
C ARG A 127 -11.09 20.17 20.96
N LEU A 128 -9.93 20.52 20.41
CA LEU A 128 -9.77 21.70 19.56
C LEU A 128 -10.69 21.68 18.34
N MET A 129 -10.93 20.51 17.75
CA MET A 129 -11.89 20.35 16.66
C MET A 129 -13.33 20.55 17.14
N ASN A 130 -13.71 19.99 18.28
CA ASN A 130 -15.07 20.12 18.83
C ASN A 130 -15.40 21.55 19.27
N THR A 131 -14.46 22.29 19.87
CA THR A 131 -14.67 23.71 20.25
C THR A 131 -14.85 24.62 19.03
N ARG A 132 -14.35 24.20 17.86
CA ARG A 132 -14.58 24.91 16.59
C ARG A 132 -15.95 24.61 15.99
N VAL A 133 -16.55 23.46 16.30
CA VAL A 133 -17.89 23.08 15.82
C VAL A 133 -18.98 23.86 16.57
N GLU A 134 -18.80 24.22 17.85
CA GLU A 134 -19.80 24.98 18.61
C GLU A 134 -19.95 26.46 18.17
N ASN A 135 -18.94 27.03 17.49
CA ASN A 135 -19.01 28.39 16.94
C ASN A 135 -19.48 28.44 15.47
N VAL A 136 -19.92 27.32 14.91
CA VAL A 136 -20.59 27.25 13.62
C VAL A 136 -21.98 26.69 13.88
N ASP A 137 -23.01 27.52 13.66
CA ASP A 137 -24.42 27.17 13.82
C ASP A 137 -24.69 25.76 13.28
N SER A 138 -25.00 24.84 14.19
CA SER A 138 -24.93 23.38 14.01
C SER A 138 -26.11 22.80 13.23
N LYS A 139 -26.57 23.54 12.21
CA LYS A 139 -27.55 23.07 11.22
C LYS A 139 -26.95 23.09 9.81
N GLN A 140 -25.90 22.31 9.59
CA GLN A 140 -25.60 21.71 8.28
C GLN A 140 -24.48 20.66 8.40
N LEU A 141 -24.81 19.49 8.96
CA LEU A 141 -24.08 18.27 8.63
C LEU A 141 -24.50 17.81 7.21
N TYR A 142 -23.51 17.86 6.33
CA TYR A 142 -23.36 17.22 5.00
C TYR A 142 -24.55 16.42 4.43
N ARG A 143 -25.06 16.85 3.28
CA ARG A 143 -25.56 15.97 2.20
C ARG A 143 -24.63 16.16 0.97
N PRO A 144 -24.20 15.08 0.30
CA PRO A 144 -23.39 15.19 -0.91
C PRO A 144 -24.26 15.61 -2.11
N PHE A 145 -23.68 16.37 -3.03
CA PHE A 145 -24.27 16.94 -4.26
C PHE A 145 -25.19 18.16 -4.12
N SER A 146 -24.58 19.36 -4.18
CA SER A 146 -25.00 20.49 -5.04
C SER A 146 -24.07 21.69 -4.79
N GLN A 147 -23.48 22.24 -5.85
CA GLN A 147 -22.77 23.53 -5.78
C GLN A 147 -23.77 24.68 -5.60
N PRO A 148 -23.51 25.62 -4.68
CA PRO A 148 -24.03 26.98 -4.80
C PRO A 148 -22.92 27.91 -5.30
N ARG A 149 -23.26 28.70 -6.33
CA ARG A 149 -22.44 29.80 -6.84
C ARG A 149 -22.33 30.91 -5.79
N GLY A 150 -21.08 31.26 -5.47
CA GLY A 150 -20.67 32.57 -4.96
C GLY A 150 -20.87 32.83 -3.47
N ARG A 151 -19.78 32.82 -2.69
CA ARG A 151 -19.29 33.92 -1.84
C ARG A 151 -18.14 33.50 -0.92
N LYS A 152 -17.23 34.46 -0.75
CA LYS A 152 -16.28 34.72 0.36
C LYS A 152 -15.43 33.53 0.86
N VAL A 153 -14.14 33.63 0.54
CA VAL A 153 -13.04 32.82 1.07
C VAL A 153 -13.04 32.88 2.60
N ALA A 154 -13.33 31.75 3.26
CA ALA A 154 -12.97 31.53 4.66
C ALA A 154 -11.61 30.83 4.67
N ALA A 155 -10.59 31.48 5.24
CA ALA A 155 -9.29 30.86 5.48
C ALA A 155 -9.46 29.71 6.48
N ALA A 156 -9.08 28.50 6.07
CA ALA A 156 -9.12 27.33 6.95
C ALA A 156 -7.98 27.45 7.97
N ARG A 157 -8.29 27.76 9.24
CA ARG A 157 -7.29 27.80 10.32
C ARG A 157 -6.92 26.37 10.73
N GLY A 158 -5.92 25.73 10.13
CA GLY A 158 -5.38 24.42 10.54
C GLY A 158 -4.53 24.47 11.82
N VAL A 159 -4.36 23.32 12.49
CA VAL A 159 -3.30 23.10 13.50
C VAL A 159 -2.08 22.56 12.75
N ILE A 160 -0.91 23.19 12.88
CA ILE A 160 0.32 22.76 12.18
C ILE A 160 1.37 22.37 13.22
N GLU A 161 1.69 21.09 13.25
CA GLU A 161 2.76 20.55 14.09
C GLU A 161 4.09 20.58 13.32
N ILE A 162 5.10 21.28 13.86
CA ILE A 162 6.44 21.39 13.26
C ILE A 162 7.41 20.56 14.10
N LEU A 163 7.76 19.36 13.61
CA LEU A 163 8.70 18.45 14.27
C LEU A 163 10.03 18.40 13.49
N LEU A 164 11.08 18.93 14.11
CA LEU A 164 12.38 19.16 13.48
C LEU A 164 13.33 17.96 13.44
N LYS A 165 12.88 16.76 13.86
CA LYS A 165 13.79 15.62 14.10
C LYS A 165 13.95 14.59 12.99
N ASN A 166 13.09 14.54 11.97
CA ASN A 166 13.20 13.55 10.89
C ASN A 166 12.86 14.18 9.53
N GLY A 167 13.73 14.03 8.53
CA GLY A 167 13.53 14.57 7.17
C GLY A 167 12.23 14.12 6.49
N GLU A 168 11.74 12.90 6.79
CA GLU A 168 10.45 12.39 6.31
C GLU A 168 9.22 13.18 6.83
N ARG A 169 9.34 13.84 7.98
CA ARG A 169 8.23 14.64 8.54
C ARG A 169 8.15 16.01 7.87
N LEU A 170 9.31 16.56 7.50
CA LEU A 170 9.40 17.80 6.74
C LEU A 170 8.80 17.64 5.34
N SER A 171 9.08 16.51 4.69
CA SER A 171 8.55 16.26 3.36
C SER A 171 7.03 16.10 3.35
N ARG A 172 6.49 15.41 4.36
CA ARG A 172 5.03 15.30 4.60
C ARG A 172 4.40 16.63 4.98
N MET A 173 5.08 17.50 5.73
CA MET A 173 4.59 18.85 6.04
C MET A 173 4.43 19.69 4.78
N ILE A 174 5.44 19.70 3.90
CA ILE A 174 5.39 20.40 2.61
C ILE A 174 4.21 19.90 1.78
N TRP A 175 4.07 18.58 1.69
CA TRP A 175 2.95 17.95 1.00
C TRP A 175 1.61 18.34 1.60
N ALA A 176 1.48 18.28 2.94
CA ALA A 176 0.25 18.62 3.64
C ALA A 176 -0.17 20.06 3.35
N ILE A 177 0.74 21.04 3.44
CA ILE A 177 0.46 22.44 3.11
C ILE A 177 -0.01 22.57 1.66
N GLY A 178 0.68 21.92 0.72
CA GLY A 178 0.32 21.97 -0.69
C GLY A 178 -1.06 21.36 -1.00
N VAL A 179 -1.42 20.28 -0.31
CA VAL A 179 -2.73 19.63 -0.48
C VAL A 179 -3.84 20.40 0.25
N THR A 180 -3.60 20.90 1.47
CA THR A 180 -4.65 21.55 2.27
C THR A 180 -4.88 23.01 1.88
N GLU A 181 -3.81 23.79 1.75
CA GLU A 181 -3.90 25.24 1.52
C GLU A 181 -4.01 25.56 0.04
N LEU A 182 -3.28 24.83 -0.81
CA LEU A 182 -3.22 25.10 -2.25
C LEU A 182 -4.06 24.11 -3.09
N ARG A 183 -4.61 23.06 -2.47
CA ARG A 183 -5.41 22.02 -3.14
C ARG A 183 -4.72 21.41 -4.35
N LEU A 184 -3.41 21.27 -4.27
CA LEU A 184 -2.61 20.64 -5.32
C LEU A 184 -2.88 19.13 -5.30
N PRO A 185 -3.16 18.48 -6.45
CA PRO A 185 -3.24 17.02 -6.54
C PRO A 185 -1.82 16.45 -6.51
N TRP A 186 -1.28 16.40 -5.30
CA TRP A 186 0.13 16.18 -5.05
C TRP A 186 0.33 14.82 -4.40
N VAL A 187 1.29 14.05 -4.90
CA VAL A 187 1.78 12.82 -4.28
C VAL A 187 3.11 13.12 -3.59
N ASN A 188 3.36 12.47 -2.45
CA ASN A 188 4.65 12.53 -1.76
C ASN A 188 5.23 11.13 -1.60
N TYR A 189 6.47 10.98 -2.06
CA TYR A 189 7.30 9.81 -1.80
C TYR A 189 8.70 10.29 -1.44
N PHE A 190 9.00 10.34 -0.14
CA PHE A 190 10.23 10.95 0.40
C PHE A 190 10.43 12.38 -0.13
N ASP A 191 11.47 12.62 -0.93
CA ASP A 191 11.82 13.89 -1.57
C ASP A 191 11.23 14.06 -2.98
N ASP A 192 10.58 13.03 -3.52
CA ASP A 192 9.86 13.08 -4.78
C ASP A 192 8.43 13.56 -4.59
N TYR A 193 8.03 14.46 -5.50
CA TYR A 193 6.81 15.25 -5.40
C TYR A 193 6.01 15.22 -6.71
N PRO A 194 5.50 14.06 -7.17
CA PRO A 194 4.74 13.98 -8.42
C PRO A 194 3.42 14.75 -8.32
N ILE A 195 3.13 15.58 -9.33
CA ILE A 195 1.90 16.39 -9.38
C ILE A 195 1.09 15.95 -10.59
N LEU A 196 -0.19 15.69 -10.38
CA LEU A 196 -1.17 15.49 -11.45
C LEU A 196 -2.05 16.73 -11.51
N THR A 197 -2.38 17.22 -12.70
CA THR A 197 -3.26 18.39 -12.83
C THR A 197 -3.92 18.44 -14.20
N PRO A 198 -5.15 18.98 -14.33
CA PRO A 198 -5.73 19.29 -15.63
C PRO A 198 -4.84 20.22 -16.45
N SER A 199 -4.76 19.96 -17.75
CA SER A 199 -3.88 20.69 -18.68
C SER A 199 -4.10 22.20 -18.64
N GLU A 200 -5.33 22.64 -18.42
CA GLU A 200 -5.82 24.01 -18.42
C GLU A 200 -5.26 24.83 -17.25
N ILE A 201 -4.98 24.19 -16.12
CA ILE A 201 -4.46 24.85 -14.91
C ILE A 201 -3.00 24.51 -14.62
N SER A 202 -2.36 23.70 -15.48
CA SER A 202 -0.99 23.23 -15.31
C SER A 202 0.01 24.35 -15.00
N ALA A 203 -0.05 25.48 -15.72
CA ALA A 203 0.79 26.64 -15.47
C ALA A 203 0.57 27.24 -14.07
N SER A 204 -0.69 27.35 -13.63
CA SER A 204 -1.05 27.86 -12.30
C SER A 204 -0.63 26.90 -11.20
N THR A 205 -0.82 25.59 -11.40
CA THR A 205 -0.40 24.55 -10.46
C THR A 205 1.12 24.58 -10.26
N MET A 206 1.89 24.67 -11.36
CA MET A 206 3.35 24.77 -11.29
C MET A 206 3.80 26.04 -10.55
N ALA A 207 3.18 27.18 -10.87
CA ALA A 207 3.49 28.45 -10.23
C ALA A 207 3.17 28.43 -8.72
N ALA A 208 2.05 27.83 -8.34
CA ALA A 208 1.65 27.68 -6.94
C ALA A 208 2.63 26.78 -6.16
N ALA A 209 2.98 25.61 -6.70
CA ALA A 209 3.95 24.70 -6.07
C ALA A 209 5.33 25.36 -5.92
N LYS A 210 5.85 26.01 -6.98
CA LYS A 210 7.12 26.75 -6.94
C LYS A 210 7.08 27.92 -5.95
N GLY A 211 5.99 28.69 -5.96
CA GLY A 211 5.78 29.82 -5.07
C GLY A 211 5.76 29.37 -3.61
N MET A 212 5.04 28.28 -3.30
CA MET A 212 5.01 27.69 -1.97
C MET A 212 6.40 27.28 -1.49
N LEU A 213 7.14 26.51 -2.30
CA LEU A 213 8.48 26.08 -1.93
C LEU A 213 9.43 27.26 -1.71
N LYS A 214 9.35 28.30 -2.56
CA LYS A 214 10.12 29.54 -2.40
C LYS A 214 9.75 30.31 -1.13
N LEU A 215 8.46 30.43 -0.82
CA LEU A 215 7.97 31.10 0.39
C LEU A 215 8.40 30.37 1.66
N LEU A 216 8.35 29.04 1.65
CA LEU A 216 8.83 28.18 2.73
C LEU A 216 10.37 28.12 2.80
N GLY A 217 11.07 28.64 1.79
CA GLY A 217 12.53 28.69 1.72
C GLY A 217 13.19 27.36 1.36
N PHE A 218 12.45 26.42 0.75
CA PHE A 218 12.96 25.16 0.24
C PHE A 218 13.56 25.31 -1.17
N GLY A 219 14.80 24.86 -1.32
CA GLY A 219 15.42 24.72 -2.63
C GLY A 219 14.87 23.51 -3.36
N PHE A 220 14.67 23.63 -4.67
CA PHE A 220 14.32 22.53 -5.55
C PHE A 220 15.21 22.55 -6.79
N ALA A 221 15.46 21.38 -7.37
CA ALA A 221 16.32 21.25 -8.54
C ALA A 221 15.57 21.70 -9.81
N GLU A 222 15.67 23.00 -10.15
CA GLU A 222 15.02 23.57 -11.35
C GLU A 222 15.38 22.83 -12.65
N ASN A 223 16.58 22.28 -12.74
CA ASN A 223 17.07 21.50 -13.88
C ASN A 223 16.47 20.09 -13.99
N LYS A 224 15.89 19.55 -12.91
CA LYS A 224 15.21 18.25 -12.88
C LYS A 224 13.68 18.39 -13.01
N LEU A 225 13.18 19.62 -13.04
CA LEU A 225 11.76 19.91 -13.14
C LEU A 225 11.34 19.85 -14.60
N GLU A 226 10.68 18.77 -14.95
CA GLU A 226 10.08 18.62 -16.27
C GLU A 226 8.77 19.43 -16.35
N PRO A 227 8.46 20.03 -17.52
CA PRO A 227 7.15 20.64 -17.73
C PRO A 227 6.06 19.58 -17.66
N PHE A 228 4.83 20.01 -17.34
CA PHE A 228 3.69 19.11 -17.39
C PHE A 228 3.52 18.55 -18.81
N ALA A 229 3.43 17.23 -18.89
CA ALA A 229 3.24 16.48 -20.12
C ALA A 229 2.15 15.42 -19.92
N THR A 230 1.59 14.94 -21.03
CA THR A 230 0.59 13.86 -21.02
C THR A 230 1.17 12.55 -20.46
N SER A 231 2.46 12.30 -20.71
CA SER A 231 3.19 11.19 -20.13
C SER A 231 4.43 11.69 -19.40
N ALA A 232 4.70 11.16 -18.21
CA ALA A 232 5.82 11.56 -17.38
C ALA A 232 6.43 10.37 -16.63
N GLU A 233 7.73 10.44 -16.38
CA GLU A 233 8.43 9.47 -15.53
C GLU A 233 8.27 9.83 -14.06
N VAL A 234 7.67 8.93 -13.29
CA VAL A 234 7.37 9.12 -11.87
C VAL A 234 7.84 7.89 -11.10
N LEU A 235 8.73 8.05 -10.12
CA LEU A 235 9.17 6.96 -9.24
C LEU A 235 9.64 5.68 -9.97
N GLY A 236 10.21 5.84 -11.16
CA GLY A 236 10.70 4.74 -11.99
C GLY A 236 9.63 4.00 -12.80
N VAL A 237 8.41 4.53 -12.91
CA VAL A 237 7.38 4.13 -13.88
C VAL A 237 7.07 5.27 -14.83
N VAL A 238 6.62 4.96 -16.04
CA VAL A 238 6.07 5.93 -16.99
C VAL A 238 4.57 5.95 -16.77
N VAL A 239 4.02 7.10 -16.36
CA VAL A 239 2.57 7.29 -16.22
C VAL A 239 2.08 8.04 -17.45
N ASP A 240 1.08 7.50 -18.13
CA ASP A 240 0.43 8.08 -19.30
C ASP A 240 -1.03 8.43 -18.99
N CYS A 241 -1.31 9.72 -19.07
CA CYS A 241 -2.61 10.32 -18.82
C CYS A 241 -3.42 10.58 -20.09
N GLY A 242 -2.95 10.15 -21.28
CA GLY A 242 -3.59 10.43 -22.57
C GLY A 242 -5.01 9.88 -22.69
N LEU A 243 -5.31 8.77 -22.01
CA LEU A 243 -6.62 8.13 -22.01
C LEU A 243 -7.47 8.48 -20.77
N VAL A 244 -7.05 9.47 -19.97
CA VAL A 244 -7.79 9.85 -18.75
C VAL A 244 -9.17 10.41 -19.09
N SER A 245 -9.33 11.06 -20.25
CA SER A 245 -10.64 11.49 -20.76
C SER A 245 -11.59 10.33 -21.06
N GLU A 246 -11.06 9.14 -21.33
CA GLU A 246 -11.81 7.89 -21.48
C GLU A 246 -11.95 7.12 -20.15
N GLY A 247 -11.55 7.73 -19.04
CA GLY A 247 -11.54 7.08 -17.73
C GLY A 247 -10.47 6.00 -17.59
N LYS A 248 -9.33 6.12 -18.27
CA LYS A 248 -8.22 5.15 -18.18
C LYS A 248 -6.91 5.85 -17.85
N LEU A 249 -6.22 5.36 -16.83
CA LEU A 249 -4.85 5.74 -16.51
C LEU A 249 -3.93 4.59 -16.87
N VAL A 250 -2.93 4.84 -17.69
CA VAL A 250 -1.99 3.81 -18.13
C VAL A 250 -0.66 4.03 -17.44
N TYR A 251 -0.02 2.98 -16.95
CA TYR A 251 1.36 3.05 -16.52
C TYR A 251 2.17 1.88 -17.06
N ALA A 252 3.41 2.18 -17.40
CA ALA A 252 4.33 1.26 -18.04
C ALA A 252 5.69 1.30 -17.35
N MET A 253 6.47 0.26 -17.59
CA MET A 253 7.86 0.24 -17.15
C MET A 253 8.72 1.15 -18.04
N LYS A 254 9.70 1.82 -17.42
CA LYS A 254 10.68 2.64 -18.14
C LYS A 254 11.52 1.80 -19.11
N GLU A 255 11.73 2.31 -20.32
CA GLU A 255 12.46 1.62 -21.40
C GLU A 255 13.90 1.24 -21.02
N SER A 256 14.64 2.14 -20.37
CA SER A 256 16.00 1.84 -19.93
C SER A 256 16.04 0.67 -18.95
N ARG A 257 15.02 0.54 -18.11
CA ARG A 257 14.90 -0.55 -17.13
C ARG A 257 14.49 -1.86 -17.80
N ARG A 258 13.65 -1.79 -18.85
CA ARG A 258 13.34 -2.92 -19.72
C ARG A 258 14.61 -3.51 -20.33
N GLN A 259 15.46 -2.66 -20.89
CA GLN A 259 16.72 -3.08 -21.53
C GLN A 259 17.69 -3.69 -20.52
N GLU A 260 17.82 -3.10 -19.34
CA GLU A 260 18.64 -3.66 -18.25
C GLU A 260 18.14 -5.05 -17.83
N ALA A 261 16.83 -5.23 -17.67
CA ALA A 261 16.23 -6.52 -17.31
C ALA A 261 16.42 -7.58 -18.40
N LEU A 262 16.18 -7.21 -19.67
CA LEU A 262 16.37 -8.12 -20.81
C LEU A 262 17.83 -8.55 -20.96
N SER A 263 18.77 -7.60 -20.90
CA SER A 263 20.21 -7.89 -20.97
C SER A 263 20.65 -8.80 -19.82
N ALA A 264 20.14 -8.59 -18.60
CA ALA A 264 20.45 -9.47 -17.47
C ALA A 264 19.93 -10.89 -17.65
N ILE A 265 18.76 -11.06 -18.28
CA ILE A 265 18.19 -12.38 -18.57
C ILE A 265 18.95 -13.08 -19.70
N GLU A 266 19.29 -12.35 -20.77
CA GLU A 266 20.07 -12.87 -21.90
C GLU A 266 21.45 -13.33 -21.45
N ASP A 267 22.14 -12.53 -20.62
CA ASP A 267 23.42 -12.92 -20.02
C ASP A 267 23.36 -14.24 -19.24
N ILE A 268 22.24 -14.49 -18.55
CA ILE A 268 22.05 -15.73 -17.78
C ILE A 268 21.76 -16.90 -18.72
N LEU A 269 20.91 -16.70 -19.72
CA LEU A 269 20.57 -17.73 -20.71
C LEU A 269 21.79 -18.15 -21.55
N ASP A 270 22.61 -17.19 -21.96
CA ASP A 270 23.81 -17.42 -22.77
C ASP A 270 24.91 -18.14 -21.98
N LYS A 271 25.12 -17.77 -20.70
CA LYS A 271 26.10 -18.44 -19.83
C LYS A 271 25.66 -19.85 -19.43
N GLY A 272 24.36 -20.15 -19.48
CA GLY A 272 23.81 -21.47 -19.15
C GLY A 272 23.97 -21.88 -17.68
N ALA A 273 24.51 -21.00 -16.83
CA ALA A 273 24.82 -21.25 -15.44
C ALA A 273 24.70 -19.96 -14.62
N VAL A 274 24.32 -20.11 -13.35
CA VAL A 274 24.07 -18.99 -12.44
C VAL A 274 24.99 -19.11 -11.24
N THR A 275 25.51 -17.97 -10.79
CA THR A 275 26.22 -17.87 -9.50
C THR A 275 25.23 -17.44 -8.42
N PRO A 276 24.89 -18.31 -7.44
CA PRO A 276 23.87 -18.01 -6.42
C PRO A 276 24.13 -16.74 -5.61
N CYS A 277 25.38 -16.31 -5.45
CA CYS A 277 25.74 -15.06 -4.77
C CYS A 277 25.25 -13.79 -5.50
N LEU A 278 25.20 -13.81 -6.84
CA LEU A 278 24.79 -12.66 -7.65
C LEU A 278 23.29 -12.67 -7.96
N LEU A 279 22.64 -13.83 -7.75
CA LEU A 279 21.25 -14.08 -8.08
C LEU A 279 20.26 -13.21 -7.28
N PRO A 280 20.40 -12.97 -5.96
CA PRO A 280 19.49 -12.11 -5.21
C PRO A 280 19.43 -10.67 -5.73
N SER A 281 20.57 -10.11 -6.16
CA SER A 281 20.62 -8.73 -6.70
C SER A 281 19.94 -8.62 -8.06
N VAL A 282 20.14 -9.61 -8.94
CA VAL A 282 19.45 -9.68 -10.24
C VAL A 282 17.96 -9.90 -10.04
N LEU A 283 17.58 -10.87 -9.19
CA LEU A 283 16.18 -11.16 -8.89
C LEU A 283 15.46 -9.98 -8.23
N GLY A 284 16.08 -9.25 -7.30
CA GLY A 284 15.47 -8.06 -6.72
C GLY A 284 15.22 -6.95 -7.76
N ARG A 285 16.12 -6.79 -8.73
CA ARG A 285 15.92 -5.85 -9.85
C ARG A 285 14.79 -6.29 -10.78
N LEU A 286 14.73 -7.58 -11.11
CA LEU A 286 13.67 -8.18 -11.92
C LEU A 286 12.31 -8.14 -11.21
N GLU A 287 12.26 -8.35 -9.89
CA GLU A 287 11.02 -8.26 -9.10
C GLU A 287 10.44 -6.86 -9.09
N PHE A 288 11.30 -5.87 -8.89
CA PHE A 288 10.85 -4.49 -8.94
C PHE A 288 10.37 -4.13 -10.35
N ALA A 289 11.04 -4.62 -11.40
CA ALA A 289 10.63 -4.41 -12.79
C ALA A 289 9.29 -5.11 -13.11
N ASP A 290 9.12 -6.36 -12.67
CA ASP A 290 7.89 -7.15 -12.87
C ASP A 290 6.69 -6.54 -12.14
N GLY A 291 6.90 -5.92 -10.98
CA GLY A 291 5.86 -5.22 -10.23
C GLY A 291 5.17 -4.09 -11.02
N GLN A 292 5.82 -3.58 -12.06
CA GLN A 292 5.29 -2.52 -12.93
C GLN A 292 4.47 -3.06 -14.12
N LEU A 293 4.56 -4.36 -14.43
CA LEU A 293 3.91 -5.01 -15.58
C LEU A 293 2.62 -5.72 -15.19
N ALA A 294 1.62 -5.78 -16.08
CA ALA A 294 0.31 -6.40 -15.80
C ALA A 294 0.41 -7.90 -15.48
N GLY A 295 -0.31 -8.38 -14.46
CA GLY A 295 -0.24 -9.77 -13.98
C GLY A 295 0.93 -10.05 -13.02
N ARG A 296 1.05 -11.30 -12.55
CA ARG A 296 2.06 -11.79 -11.57
C ARG A 296 2.86 -12.98 -12.09
N THR A 297 2.75 -13.32 -13.38
CA THR A 297 3.50 -14.42 -14.02
C THR A 297 5.02 -14.34 -13.77
N GLY A 298 5.58 -13.14 -13.69
CA GLY A 298 7.02 -12.99 -13.43
C GLY A 298 7.42 -13.45 -12.03
N LYS A 299 6.59 -13.22 -11.00
CA LYS A 299 6.85 -13.72 -9.63
C LYS A 299 6.91 -15.24 -9.54
N LEU A 300 6.09 -15.95 -10.31
CA LEU A 300 6.14 -17.42 -10.40
C LEU A 300 7.47 -17.88 -10.98
N ALA A 301 7.87 -17.32 -12.12
CA ALA A 301 9.13 -17.64 -12.77
C ALA A 301 10.35 -17.29 -11.89
N MET A 302 10.31 -16.17 -11.17
CA MET A 302 11.38 -15.79 -10.23
C MET A 302 11.46 -16.72 -9.01
N ALA A 303 10.34 -17.29 -8.56
CA ALA A 303 10.34 -18.28 -7.49
C ALA A 303 11.03 -19.59 -7.91
N ASP A 304 10.84 -20.03 -9.16
CA ASP A 304 11.54 -21.20 -9.72
C ASP A 304 13.05 -20.97 -9.76
N ILE A 305 13.47 -19.76 -10.13
CA ILE A 305 14.89 -19.37 -10.14
C ILE A 305 15.46 -19.32 -8.72
N ARG A 306 14.69 -18.87 -7.72
CA ARG A 306 15.12 -18.86 -6.31
C ARG A 306 15.35 -20.24 -5.72
N SER A 307 14.58 -21.25 -6.13
CA SER A 307 14.78 -22.62 -5.66
C SER A 307 16.13 -23.23 -6.08
N LEU A 308 16.80 -22.67 -7.09
CA LEU A 308 18.07 -23.20 -7.64
C LEU A 308 19.31 -22.90 -6.78
N GLY A 309 19.17 -22.16 -5.67
CA GLY A 309 20.23 -22.10 -4.67
C GLY A 309 20.28 -20.81 -3.88
N LEU A 310 20.08 -20.93 -2.56
CA LEU A 310 20.45 -19.92 -1.56
C LEU A 310 21.71 -20.31 -0.78
N HIS A 311 22.35 -21.46 -1.08
CA HIS A 311 23.34 -22.07 -0.18
C HIS A 311 24.67 -22.55 -0.79
N SER A 312 24.97 -22.33 -2.08
CA SER A 312 26.27 -22.72 -2.66
C SER A 312 27.03 -21.54 -3.28
N LYS A 313 28.36 -21.50 -3.07
CA LYS A 313 29.28 -20.52 -3.69
C LYS A 313 29.72 -20.93 -5.11
N SER A 314 29.35 -22.13 -5.54
CA SER A 314 29.68 -22.71 -6.84
C SER A 314 28.65 -22.34 -7.91
N SER A 315 29.10 -22.22 -9.16
CA SER A 315 28.22 -22.05 -10.31
C SER A 315 27.31 -23.27 -10.45
N VAL A 316 25.99 -23.04 -10.56
CA VAL A 316 24.97 -24.08 -10.76
C VAL A 316 24.48 -23.99 -12.20
N SER A 317 24.50 -25.11 -12.93
CA SER A 317 23.94 -25.18 -14.29
C SER A 317 22.43 -25.00 -14.25
N LEU A 318 21.88 -24.23 -15.20
CA LEU A 318 20.45 -24.06 -15.33
C LEU A 318 19.79 -25.40 -15.72
N ASP A 319 18.80 -25.84 -14.94
CA ASP A 319 17.94 -26.96 -15.31
C ASP A 319 16.95 -26.55 -16.43
N SER A 320 16.22 -27.53 -16.98
CA SER A 320 15.23 -27.29 -18.04
C SER A 320 14.14 -26.32 -17.60
N ASP A 321 13.70 -26.44 -16.35
CA ASP A 321 12.56 -25.70 -15.81
C ASP A 321 12.92 -24.23 -15.57
N ALA A 322 14.13 -23.94 -15.10
CA ALA A 322 14.67 -22.59 -14.97
C ALA A 322 14.85 -21.89 -16.31
N ARG A 323 15.27 -22.62 -17.35
CA ARG A 323 15.37 -22.06 -18.71
C ARG A 323 13.98 -21.67 -19.22
N VAL A 324 12.96 -22.50 -19.00
CA VAL A 324 11.57 -22.17 -19.36
C VAL A 324 11.08 -20.95 -18.58
N ALA A 325 11.33 -20.88 -17.26
CA ALA A 325 10.96 -19.73 -16.43
C ALA A 325 11.63 -18.42 -16.90
N LEU A 326 12.94 -18.46 -17.21
CA LEU A 326 13.68 -17.31 -17.75
C LEU A 326 13.18 -16.89 -19.13
N GLN A 327 12.83 -17.86 -19.98
CA GLN A 327 12.26 -17.58 -21.30
C GLN A 327 10.87 -16.91 -21.19
N MET A 328 10.03 -17.38 -20.27
CA MET A 328 8.74 -16.75 -19.96
C MET A 328 8.92 -15.31 -19.43
N LEU A 329 9.93 -15.08 -18.58
CA LEU A 329 10.27 -13.73 -18.12
C LEU A 329 10.75 -12.83 -19.28
N LYS A 330 11.60 -13.35 -20.17
CA LYS A 330 12.08 -12.63 -21.35
C LYS A 330 10.91 -12.20 -22.24
N GLU A 331 10.02 -13.12 -22.58
CA GLU A 331 8.82 -12.84 -23.39
C GLU A 331 7.92 -11.79 -22.73
N ARG A 332 7.80 -11.83 -21.39
CA ARG A 332 7.02 -10.86 -20.63
C ARG A 332 7.62 -9.46 -20.64
N PHE A 333 8.93 -9.33 -20.46
CA PHE A 333 9.61 -8.03 -20.56
C PHE A 333 9.63 -7.50 -21.99
N MET A 334 9.66 -8.37 -23.00
CA MET A 334 9.50 -8.04 -24.42
C MET A 334 8.10 -7.48 -24.73
N ASP A 335 7.04 -8.16 -24.25
CA ASP A 335 5.63 -7.74 -24.43
C ASP A 335 5.38 -6.35 -23.81
N ASN A 336 6.05 -6.04 -22.69
CA ASN A 336 5.99 -4.76 -21.97
C ASN A 336 4.56 -4.21 -21.81
N ARG A 337 3.59 -5.11 -21.63
CA ARG A 337 2.18 -4.74 -21.65
C ARG A 337 1.88 -3.77 -20.49
N PRO A 338 1.45 -2.53 -20.79
CA PRO A 338 1.24 -1.54 -19.75
C PRO A 338 0.03 -1.92 -18.90
N ARG A 339 0.07 -1.57 -17.61
CA ARG A 339 -1.07 -1.71 -16.72
C ARG A 339 -2.04 -0.55 -16.97
N THR A 340 -3.31 -0.88 -17.17
CA THR A 340 -4.37 0.11 -17.30
C THR A 340 -5.24 0.07 -16.05
N ILE A 341 -5.40 1.21 -15.39
CA ILE A 341 -6.36 1.41 -14.32
C ILE A 341 -7.57 2.11 -14.94
N VAL A 342 -8.73 1.47 -14.88
CA VAL A 342 -9.98 2.14 -15.19
C VAL A 342 -10.35 3.03 -14.01
N LEU A 343 -10.42 4.32 -14.27
CA LEU A 343 -10.88 5.37 -13.36
C LEU A 343 -12.42 5.30 -13.31
N SER A 344 -12.94 4.33 -12.57
CA SER A 344 -14.38 4.22 -12.33
C SER A 344 -14.82 5.10 -11.15
N THR A 345 -16.06 5.58 -11.22
CA THR A 345 -16.78 6.19 -10.09
C THR A 345 -17.01 5.17 -8.96
N GLU A 346 -17.54 5.60 -7.82
CA GLU A 346 -17.80 4.77 -6.62
C GLU A 346 -18.79 3.61 -6.87
N GLU A 347 -18.37 2.59 -7.62
CA GLU A 347 -19.10 1.33 -7.74
C GLU A 347 -18.85 0.49 -6.50
N CYS A 348 -19.93 -0.12 -6.00
CA CYS A 348 -19.87 -1.10 -4.91
C CYS A 348 -18.92 -2.25 -5.32
N PRO A 349 -17.98 -2.65 -4.45
CA PRO A 349 -17.08 -3.75 -4.75
C PRO A 349 -17.86 -5.06 -4.88
N LEU A 350 -17.43 -5.90 -5.83
CA LEU A 350 -17.94 -7.25 -5.98
C LEU A 350 -17.50 -8.11 -4.78
N LEU A 351 -18.40 -8.87 -4.17
CA LEU A 351 -18.04 -9.82 -3.11
C LEU A 351 -18.03 -11.21 -3.69
N LEU A 352 -16.89 -11.88 -3.58
CA LEU A 352 -16.65 -13.20 -4.12
C LEU A 352 -16.32 -14.16 -2.97
N TYR A 353 -17.09 -15.22 -2.82
CA TYR A 353 -16.85 -16.29 -1.85
C TYR A 353 -16.50 -17.56 -2.59
N THR A 354 -15.51 -18.29 -2.10
CA THR A 354 -15.07 -19.57 -2.68
C THR A 354 -14.85 -20.59 -1.58
N ASP A 355 -15.20 -21.83 -1.88
CA ASP A 355 -15.01 -22.94 -0.94
C ASP A 355 -14.76 -24.24 -1.68
N GLY A 356 -14.10 -25.18 -1.01
CA GLY A 356 -13.80 -26.50 -1.53
C GLY A 356 -14.07 -27.55 -0.48
N SER A 357 -14.77 -28.62 -0.85
CA SER A 357 -14.99 -29.78 -0.01
C SER A 357 -14.26 -30.99 -0.59
N TYR A 358 -13.66 -31.78 0.30
CA TYR A 358 -12.94 -32.99 -0.08
C TYR A 358 -13.26 -34.09 0.93
N GLU A 359 -13.94 -35.13 0.46
CA GLU A 359 -14.29 -36.31 1.25
C GLU A 359 -13.42 -37.50 0.81
N PRO A 360 -12.42 -37.90 1.62
CA PRO A 360 -11.59 -39.05 1.30
C PRO A 360 -12.40 -40.34 1.53
N GLY A 361 -12.77 -41.01 0.44
CA GLY A 361 -13.54 -42.26 0.46
C GLY A 361 -12.71 -43.47 0.02
N VAL A 362 -12.96 -44.64 0.62
CA VAL A 362 -12.30 -45.92 0.28
C VAL A 362 -12.74 -46.46 -1.10
N THR A 363 -13.93 -46.07 -1.59
CA THR A 363 -14.54 -46.56 -2.84
C THR A 363 -14.71 -45.50 -3.92
N SER A 364 -14.85 -44.22 -3.56
CA SER A 364 -14.85 -43.09 -4.48
C SER A 364 -14.43 -41.82 -3.76
N GLU A 365 -13.37 -41.18 -4.23
CA GLU A 365 -12.92 -39.87 -3.77
C GLU A 365 -13.82 -38.80 -4.40
N VAL A 366 -14.46 -37.96 -3.58
CA VAL A 366 -15.32 -36.88 -4.06
C VAL A 366 -14.73 -35.55 -3.62
N ALA A 367 -14.35 -34.73 -4.59
CA ALA A 367 -13.96 -33.35 -4.38
C ALA A 367 -14.94 -32.44 -5.13
N MET A 368 -15.46 -31.45 -4.43
CA MET A 368 -16.43 -30.49 -4.96
C MET A 368 -15.97 -29.08 -4.62
N ILE A 369 -16.34 -28.14 -5.48
CA ILE A 369 -16.01 -26.73 -5.32
C ILE A 369 -17.27 -25.89 -5.44
N GLY A 370 -17.32 -24.80 -4.70
CA GLY A 370 -18.42 -23.85 -4.69
C GLY A 370 -17.91 -22.42 -4.81
N GLY A 371 -18.74 -21.56 -5.39
CA GLY A 371 -18.50 -20.13 -5.36
C GLY A 371 -19.80 -19.33 -5.37
N VAL A 372 -19.76 -18.15 -4.75
CA VAL A 372 -20.87 -17.19 -4.75
C VAL A 372 -20.35 -15.79 -5.08
N LEU A 373 -20.99 -15.12 -6.04
CA LEU A 373 -20.68 -13.74 -6.44
C LEU A 373 -21.87 -12.81 -6.13
N LEU A 374 -21.60 -11.71 -5.43
CA LEU A 374 -22.55 -10.66 -5.09
C LEU A 374 -22.11 -9.33 -5.72
N ASP A 375 -23.02 -8.69 -6.47
CA ASP A 375 -22.81 -7.39 -7.14
C ASP A 375 -23.62 -6.25 -6.46
N GLY A 376 -24.36 -6.57 -5.39
CA GLY A 376 -25.23 -5.63 -4.66
C GLY A 376 -26.45 -5.09 -5.42
N THR A 377 -26.47 -5.22 -6.75
CA THR A 377 -27.50 -4.70 -7.65
C THR A 377 -28.17 -5.78 -8.49
N ALA A 378 -27.48 -6.91 -8.71
CA ALA A 378 -27.96 -8.06 -9.47
C ALA A 378 -28.22 -9.27 -8.55
N PRO A 379 -29.06 -10.23 -8.98
CA PRO A 379 -29.22 -11.51 -8.29
C PRO A 379 -27.86 -12.19 -8.04
N ALA A 380 -27.74 -12.87 -6.89
CA ALA A 380 -26.52 -13.58 -6.53
C ALA A 380 -26.24 -14.68 -7.56
N ARG A 381 -24.97 -14.82 -7.97
CA ARG A 381 -24.56 -15.87 -8.90
C ARG A 381 -23.82 -16.94 -8.15
N VAL A 382 -24.08 -18.20 -8.47
CA VAL A 382 -23.56 -19.35 -7.73
C VAL A 382 -23.11 -20.41 -8.72
N PHE A 383 -22.03 -21.12 -8.41
CA PHE A 383 -21.72 -22.39 -9.05
C PHE A 383 -21.36 -23.42 -7.98
N GLY A 384 -21.62 -24.69 -8.29
CA GLY A 384 -21.18 -25.84 -7.52
C GLY A 384 -20.81 -26.95 -8.50
N SER A 385 -19.61 -27.49 -8.43
CA SER A 385 -19.15 -28.49 -9.41
C SER A 385 -18.16 -29.49 -8.85
N HIS A 386 -18.10 -30.65 -9.49
CA HIS A 386 -17.10 -31.68 -9.20
C HIS A 386 -15.73 -31.29 -9.77
N VAL A 387 -14.67 -31.56 -9.00
CA VAL A 387 -13.30 -31.48 -9.52
C VAL A 387 -13.07 -32.69 -10.46
N PRO A 388 -12.51 -32.49 -11.67
CA PRO A 388 -12.28 -33.59 -12.60
C PRO A 388 -11.38 -34.68 -11.99
N LYS A 389 -11.77 -35.95 -12.15
CA LYS A 389 -11.04 -37.12 -11.61
C LYS A 389 -9.58 -37.17 -12.07
N ASP A 390 -9.32 -36.80 -13.33
CA ASP A 390 -7.97 -36.73 -13.89
C ASP A 390 -7.07 -35.67 -13.22
N LEU A 391 -7.68 -34.61 -12.69
CA LEU A 391 -6.95 -33.56 -11.97
C LEU A 391 -6.64 -34.02 -10.53
N LEU A 392 -7.60 -34.66 -9.86
CA LEU A 392 -7.40 -35.27 -8.54
C LEU A 392 -6.30 -36.34 -8.56
N ALA A 393 -6.32 -37.23 -9.55
CA ALA A 393 -5.30 -38.27 -9.72
C ALA A 393 -3.89 -37.67 -9.89
N ARG A 394 -3.76 -36.55 -10.62
CA ARG A 394 -2.48 -35.84 -10.75
C ARG A 394 -1.99 -35.25 -9.44
N TRP A 395 -2.90 -34.70 -8.62
CA TRP A 395 -2.54 -34.15 -7.32
C TRP A 395 -2.14 -35.23 -6.31
N HIS A 396 -2.75 -36.42 -6.40
CA HIS A 396 -2.44 -37.55 -5.52
C HIS A 396 -1.03 -38.14 -5.80
N ASN A 397 -0.63 -38.20 -7.08
CA ASN A 397 0.68 -38.71 -7.49
C ASN A 397 1.89 -37.91 -6.94
N GLU A 398 1.68 -36.70 -6.41
CA GLU A 398 2.72 -35.91 -5.75
C GLU A 398 2.84 -36.17 -4.23
N GLY A 399 2.13 -37.18 -3.69
CA GLY A 399 2.41 -37.74 -2.35
C GLY A 399 1.73 -37.04 -1.18
N LYS A 400 0.50 -36.54 -1.34
CA LYS A 400 -0.29 -35.96 -0.24
C LYS A 400 -1.56 -36.74 0.05
N GLU A 401 -1.79 -37.01 1.33
CA GLU A 401 -3.01 -37.67 1.85
C GLU A 401 -4.22 -36.71 1.96
N HIS A 402 -3.99 -35.39 2.04
CA HIS A 402 -5.06 -34.39 2.12
C HIS A 402 -4.91 -33.32 1.03
N LEU A 403 -5.85 -33.29 0.09
CA LEU A 403 -5.85 -32.41 -1.10
C LEU A 403 -6.72 -31.15 -0.94
N ILE A 404 -7.27 -30.92 0.26
CA ILE A 404 -8.23 -29.83 0.53
C ILE A 404 -7.73 -28.45 0.06
N GLY A 405 -6.46 -28.11 0.33
CA GLY A 405 -5.91 -26.81 -0.07
C GLY A 405 -5.83 -26.62 -1.59
N GLN A 406 -5.54 -27.68 -2.36
CA GLN A 406 -5.55 -27.62 -3.82
C GLN A 406 -6.97 -27.46 -4.36
N VAL A 407 -7.95 -28.14 -3.74
CA VAL A 407 -9.38 -28.03 -4.10
C VAL A 407 -9.88 -26.61 -3.87
N GLU A 408 -9.57 -26.00 -2.73
CA GLU A 408 -9.96 -24.61 -2.44
C GLU A 408 -9.26 -23.60 -3.36
N MET A 409 -7.96 -23.76 -3.64
CA MET A 409 -7.26 -22.93 -4.61
C MET A 409 -7.84 -23.10 -6.02
N TYR A 410 -8.28 -24.31 -6.37
CA TYR A 410 -8.96 -24.57 -7.64
C TYR A 410 -10.35 -23.92 -7.68
N ALA A 411 -11.10 -23.88 -6.58
CA ALA A 411 -12.35 -23.12 -6.48
C ALA A 411 -12.13 -21.64 -6.80
N VAL A 412 -11.04 -21.04 -6.30
CA VAL A 412 -10.62 -19.68 -6.66
C VAL A 412 -10.36 -19.57 -8.16
N ALA A 413 -9.59 -20.49 -8.75
CA ALA A 413 -9.30 -20.45 -10.19
C ALA A 413 -10.56 -20.54 -11.06
N VAL A 414 -11.49 -21.42 -10.72
CA VAL A 414 -12.76 -21.60 -11.42
C VAL A 414 -13.62 -20.34 -11.27
N ALA A 415 -13.79 -19.82 -10.05
CA ALA A 415 -14.57 -18.61 -9.82
C ALA A 415 -14.09 -17.42 -10.65
N ARG A 416 -12.77 -17.29 -10.79
CA ARG A 416 -12.17 -16.22 -11.59
C ARG A 416 -12.38 -16.41 -13.09
N ASP A 417 -12.34 -17.65 -13.60
CA ASP A 417 -12.59 -17.91 -15.02
C ASP A 417 -14.07 -17.74 -15.39
N VAL A 418 -14.99 -18.25 -14.55
CA VAL A 418 -16.44 -18.16 -14.76
C VAL A 418 -16.90 -16.72 -14.79
N TRP A 419 -16.41 -15.90 -13.86
CA TRP A 419 -16.84 -14.51 -13.71
C TRP A 419 -15.87 -13.49 -14.30
N LYS A 420 -14.91 -13.91 -15.13
CA LYS A 420 -13.87 -13.03 -15.69
C LYS A 420 -14.42 -11.77 -16.35
N GLU A 421 -15.50 -11.86 -17.12
CA GLU A 421 -16.12 -10.71 -17.79
C GLU A 421 -16.72 -9.71 -16.80
N ARG A 422 -17.30 -10.21 -15.69
CA ARG A 422 -17.87 -9.37 -14.63
C ARG A 422 -16.79 -8.79 -13.72
N LEU A 423 -15.71 -9.52 -13.49
CA LEU A 423 -14.57 -9.08 -12.69
C LEU A 423 -13.66 -8.11 -13.43
N HIS A 424 -13.72 -8.09 -14.77
CA HIS A 424 -12.87 -7.25 -15.62
C HIS A 424 -13.00 -5.77 -15.27
N ASN A 425 -11.88 -5.15 -14.88
CA ASN A 425 -11.76 -3.76 -14.45
C ASN A 425 -12.65 -3.36 -13.26
N ARG A 426 -13.23 -4.33 -12.54
CA ARG A 426 -14.00 -4.09 -11.32
C ARG A 426 -13.13 -4.29 -10.08
N ARG A 427 -13.49 -3.57 -9.03
CA ARG A 427 -12.96 -3.79 -7.67
C ARG A 427 -13.78 -4.88 -7.01
N GLY A 428 -13.13 -5.79 -6.30
CA GLY A 428 -13.82 -6.83 -5.56
C GLY A 428 -13.03 -7.32 -4.36
N ILE A 429 -13.71 -8.06 -3.50
CA ILE A 429 -13.16 -8.73 -2.33
C ILE A 429 -13.40 -10.22 -2.51
N ILE A 430 -12.33 -11.02 -2.49
CA ILE A 430 -12.40 -12.48 -2.48
C ILE A 430 -12.19 -13.00 -1.07
N PHE A 431 -13.14 -13.81 -0.61
CA PHE A 431 -13.20 -14.43 0.70
C PHE A 431 -12.84 -15.90 0.58
N ILE A 432 -11.80 -16.31 1.32
CA ILE A 432 -11.24 -17.67 1.32
C ILE A 432 -11.16 -18.16 2.77
N ASP A 433 -11.58 -19.39 3.03
CA ASP A 433 -11.55 -20.01 4.37
C ASP A 433 -10.11 -20.30 4.86
N ASN A 434 -9.27 -20.80 3.93
CA ASN A 434 -8.00 -21.43 4.24
C ASN A 434 -6.78 -20.48 4.15
N TRP A 435 -6.00 -20.44 5.24
CA TRP A 435 -4.77 -19.64 5.35
C TRP A 435 -3.68 -20.05 4.35
N PRO A 436 -3.25 -21.33 4.25
CA PRO A 436 -2.36 -21.80 3.19
C PRO A 436 -2.74 -21.35 1.77
N VAL A 437 -4.04 -21.28 1.44
CA VAL A 437 -4.51 -20.81 0.14
C VAL A 437 -4.23 -19.31 -0.02
N LEU A 438 -4.56 -18.50 0.98
CA LEU A 438 -4.25 -17.07 1.00
C LEU A 438 -2.75 -16.79 0.90
N ASP A 439 -1.94 -17.54 1.65
CA ASP A 439 -0.47 -17.42 1.68
C ASP A 439 0.17 -17.76 0.33
N CYS A 440 -0.50 -18.54 -0.53
CA CYS A 440 -0.05 -18.80 -1.90
C CYS A 440 -0.66 -17.81 -2.90
N TYR A 441 -1.95 -17.46 -2.73
CA TYR A 441 -2.71 -16.62 -3.66
C TYR A 441 -2.25 -15.17 -3.65
N ILE A 442 -2.06 -14.57 -2.47
CA ILE A 442 -1.67 -13.16 -2.30
C ILE A 442 -0.31 -12.88 -2.93
N PRO A 443 0.78 -13.60 -2.58
CA PRO A 443 2.06 -13.37 -3.21
C PRO A 443 2.12 -13.92 -4.64
N GLY A 444 1.19 -14.81 -5.02
CA GLY A 444 1.14 -15.43 -6.35
C GLY A 444 2.29 -16.41 -6.56
N THR A 445 2.67 -17.17 -5.54
CA THR A 445 3.76 -18.14 -5.61
C THR A 445 3.55 -19.28 -4.64
N ALA A 446 4.05 -20.46 -4.99
CA ALA A 446 4.02 -21.65 -4.16
C ALA A 446 5.31 -22.46 -4.35
N LYS A 447 5.68 -23.29 -3.37
CA LYS A 447 6.82 -24.22 -3.51
C LYS A 447 6.46 -25.49 -4.30
N GLN A 448 5.19 -25.87 -4.27
CA GLN A 448 4.70 -27.11 -4.85
C GLN A 448 4.23 -26.89 -6.29
N LYS A 449 4.56 -27.83 -7.18
CA LYS A 449 4.28 -27.73 -8.61
C LYS A 449 2.79 -27.68 -8.92
N THR A 450 1.99 -28.53 -8.27
CA THR A 450 0.53 -28.55 -8.40
C THR A 450 -0.13 -27.21 -8.08
N TRP A 451 0.31 -26.52 -7.03
CA TRP A 451 -0.18 -25.18 -6.69
C TRP A 451 0.21 -24.14 -7.74
N ARG A 452 1.43 -24.24 -8.29
CA ARG A 452 1.90 -23.35 -9.36
C ARG A 452 1.08 -23.51 -10.62
N GLU A 453 0.72 -24.73 -11.01
CA GLU A 453 -0.12 -24.98 -12.18
C GLU A 453 -1.49 -24.28 -12.06
N ILE A 454 -2.11 -24.32 -10.87
CA ILE A 454 -3.38 -23.62 -10.61
C ILE A 454 -3.16 -22.10 -10.64
N LEU A 455 -2.11 -21.59 -9.99
CA LEU A 455 -1.77 -20.16 -10.00
C LEU A 455 -1.50 -19.65 -11.43
N LEU A 456 -0.83 -20.43 -12.29
CA LEU A 456 -0.61 -20.06 -13.69
C LEU A 456 -1.93 -19.93 -14.47
N SER A 457 -2.94 -20.75 -14.15
CA SER A 457 -4.26 -20.62 -14.77
C SER A 457 -4.99 -19.33 -14.35
N ILE A 458 -4.88 -18.97 -13.07
CA ILE A 458 -5.38 -17.71 -12.49
C ILE A 458 -4.71 -16.50 -13.18
N GLU A 459 -3.40 -16.57 -13.38
CA GLU A 459 -2.61 -15.53 -14.04
C GLU A 459 -2.96 -15.35 -15.52
N ARG A 460 -3.26 -16.44 -16.24
CA ARG A 460 -3.71 -16.37 -17.64
C ARG A 460 -4.99 -15.57 -17.76
N VAL A 461 -5.96 -15.83 -16.88
CA VAL A 461 -7.23 -15.07 -16.85
C VAL A 461 -6.95 -13.61 -16.51
N ASP A 462 -6.09 -13.32 -15.53
CA ASP A 462 -5.73 -11.94 -15.16
C ASP A 462 -5.02 -11.15 -16.27
N LYS A 463 -4.25 -11.84 -17.11
CA LYS A 463 -3.59 -11.21 -18.26
C LYS A 463 -4.62 -10.73 -19.29
N GLU A 464 -5.69 -11.48 -19.51
CA GLU A 464 -6.72 -11.14 -20.49
C GLU A 464 -7.82 -10.23 -19.91
N PHE A 465 -8.26 -10.54 -18.69
CA PHE A 465 -9.34 -9.89 -17.96
C PHE A 465 -8.82 -9.39 -16.59
N PRO A 466 -8.03 -8.30 -16.56
CA PRO A 466 -7.47 -7.79 -15.31
C PRO A 466 -8.58 -7.40 -14.34
N SER A 467 -8.42 -7.78 -13.07
CA SER A 467 -9.37 -7.47 -11.99
C SER A 467 -8.65 -6.92 -10.75
N GLN A 468 -9.33 -6.06 -9.98
CA GLN A 468 -8.77 -5.45 -8.77
C GLN A 468 -9.34 -6.14 -7.53
N LEU A 469 -8.90 -7.39 -7.30
CA LEU A 469 -9.37 -8.21 -6.20
C LEU A 469 -8.49 -8.06 -4.95
N TRP A 470 -9.12 -7.72 -3.82
CA TRP A 470 -8.54 -7.82 -2.49
C TRP A 470 -8.86 -9.20 -1.90
N ALA A 471 -7.85 -9.96 -1.48
CA ALA A 471 -8.06 -11.26 -0.85
C ALA A 471 -8.05 -11.16 0.67
N THR A 472 -9.01 -11.81 1.32
CA THR A 472 -9.07 -11.87 2.78
C THR A 472 -9.67 -13.19 3.25
N ARG A 473 -9.39 -13.52 4.52
CA ARG A 473 -9.96 -14.68 5.17
C ARG A 473 -11.42 -14.46 5.54
N VAL A 474 -12.25 -15.50 5.43
CA VAL A 474 -13.59 -15.58 6.02
C VAL A 474 -13.64 -16.73 7.04
N PRO A 475 -14.32 -16.59 8.18
CA PRO A 475 -14.60 -17.72 9.06
C PRO A 475 -15.48 -18.75 8.36
N SER A 476 -15.21 -20.05 8.54
CA SER A 476 -15.94 -21.16 7.89
C SER A 476 -17.46 -21.07 8.10
N GLU A 477 -17.91 -20.73 9.31
CA GLU A 477 -19.34 -20.56 9.65
C GLU A 477 -20.01 -19.39 8.91
N SER A 478 -19.22 -18.44 8.41
CA SER A 478 -19.68 -17.28 7.65
C SER A 478 -19.45 -17.43 6.14
N ASN A 479 -18.90 -18.56 5.68
CA ASN A 479 -18.60 -18.78 4.29
C ASN A 479 -19.85 -19.26 3.53
N ILE A 480 -20.50 -18.35 2.82
CA ILE A 480 -21.68 -18.66 2.00
C ILE A 480 -21.36 -19.54 0.78
N ALA A 481 -20.08 -19.82 0.49
CA ALA A 481 -19.69 -20.76 -0.55
C ALA A 481 -19.58 -22.23 -0.08
N ASP A 482 -19.65 -22.52 1.24
CA ASP A 482 -19.65 -23.90 1.74
C ASP A 482 -20.89 -24.70 1.31
N PRO A 483 -22.13 -24.15 1.34
CA PRO A 483 -23.29 -24.87 0.85
C PRO A 483 -23.18 -25.32 -0.63
N PRO A 484 -22.84 -24.44 -1.60
CA PRO A 484 -22.68 -24.88 -2.98
C PRO A 484 -21.48 -25.79 -3.20
N SER A 485 -20.42 -25.73 -2.37
CA SER A 485 -19.32 -26.69 -2.42
C SER A 485 -19.72 -28.09 -1.95
N ARG A 486 -20.87 -28.23 -1.27
CA ARG A 486 -21.46 -29.50 -0.82
C ARG A 486 -22.69 -29.93 -1.62
N GLY A 487 -23.00 -29.24 -2.72
CA GLY A 487 -24.12 -29.58 -3.59
C GLY A 487 -25.49 -29.09 -3.10
N THR A 488 -25.56 -28.14 -2.15
CA THR A 488 -26.83 -27.61 -1.62
C THR A 488 -26.91 -26.09 -1.69
N LEU A 489 -28.08 -25.57 -2.08
CA LEU A 489 -28.34 -24.13 -2.14
C LEU A 489 -29.29 -23.65 -1.02
N GLU A 490 -29.89 -24.57 -0.25
CA GLU A 490 -30.89 -24.22 0.78
C GLU A 490 -30.38 -23.19 1.80
N PRO A 491 -29.17 -23.34 2.38
CA PRO A 491 -28.71 -22.40 3.41
C PRO A 491 -28.46 -20.97 2.91
N ILE A 492 -28.33 -20.77 1.59
CA ILE A 492 -28.06 -19.47 0.97
C ILE A 492 -29.28 -18.86 0.26
N ARG A 493 -30.45 -19.47 0.37
CA ARG A 493 -31.69 -18.93 -0.22
C ARG A 493 -32.10 -17.56 0.34
N PHE A 494 -31.59 -17.18 1.51
CA PHE A 494 -31.81 -15.84 2.05
C PHE A 494 -31.25 -14.72 1.16
N LEU A 495 -30.34 -15.04 0.22
CA LEU A 495 -29.80 -14.12 -0.79
C LEU A 495 -30.82 -13.79 -1.90
N GLY A 496 -31.99 -14.42 -1.91
CA GLY A 496 -33.05 -14.18 -2.88
C GLY A 496 -32.89 -15.05 -4.14
N GLN A 497 -33.06 -14.45 -5.31
CA GLN A 497 -32.93 -15.16 -6.58
C GLN A 497 -31.46 -15.53 -6.82
N LEU A 498 -31.19 -16.82 -7.06
CA LEU A 498 -29.87 -17.35 -7.37
C LEU A 498 -29.78 -17.67 -8.86
N LEU A 499 -28.71 -17.22 -9.53
CA LEU A 499 -28.38 -17.59 -10.90
C LEU A 499 -27.27 -18.64 -10.87
N ILE A 500 -27.57 -19.84 -11.34
CA ILE A 500 -26.59 -20.93 -11.40
C ILE A 500 -25.76 -20.77 -12.68
N ASP A 501 -24.45 -20.64 -12.52
CA ASP A 501 -23.48 -20.61 -13.60
C ASP A 501 -22.82 -21.97 -13.80
N GLU A 502 -22.59 -22.33 -15.05
CA GLU A 502 -21.95 -23.60 -15.43
C GLU A 502 -20.45 -23.37 -15.71
N PRO A 503 -19.56 -23.81 -14.81
CA PRO A 503 -18.14 -23.58 -14.96
C PRO A 503 -17.47 -24.52 -15.96
N LYS A 504 -16.35 -24.05 -16.52
CA LYS A 504 -15.39 -24.86 -17.26
C LYS A 504 -14.10 -24.97 -16.46
N CYS A 505 -13.36 -26.05 -16.67
CA CYS A 505 -12.05 -26.22 -16.06
C CYS A 505 -11.08 -25.17 -16.65
N PRO A 506 -10.48 -24.29 -15.84
CA PRO A 506 -9.55 -23.25 -16.33
C PRO A 506 -8.25 -23.85 -16.90
N MET A 507 -7.97 -25.12 -16.62
CA MET A 507 -6.78 -25.82 -17.11
C MET A 507 -7.00 -26.60 -18.41
N THR A 508 -8.18 -27.20 -18.60
CA THR A 508 -8.48 -28.07 -19.76
C THR A 508 -9.53 -27.48 -20.71
N GLY A 509 -10.29 -26.46 -20.27
CA GLY A 509 -11.39 -25.86 -21.03
C GLY A 509 -12.67 -26.71 -21.10
N GLN A 510 -12.67 -27.90 -20.51
CA GLN A 510 -13.85 -28.78 -20.53
C GLN A 510 -14.91 -28.34 -19.51
N PRO A 511 -16.21 -28.50 -19.80
CA PRO A 511 -17.27 -28.21 -18.84
C PRO A 511 -17.13 -29.09 -17.60
N LEU A 512 -17.36 -28.50 -16.42
CA LEU A 512 -17.38 -29.24 -15.16
C LEU A 512 -18.78 -29.79 -14.91
N GLU A 513 -18.84 -30.98 -14.32
CA GLU A 513 -20.10 -31.60 -13.89
C GLU A 513 -20.63 -30.85 -12.67
N THR A 514 -21.86 -30.34 -12.76
CA THR A 514 -22.52 -29.66 -11.63
C THR A 514 -22.77 -30.63 -10.49
N CYS A 515 -22.53 -30.19 -9.25
CA CYS A 515 -22.94 -30.92 -8.04
C CYS A 515 -24.23 -30.36 -7.43
N LEU A 516 -24.79 -29.29 -8.02
CA LEU A 516 -26.04 -28.68 -7.58
C LEU A 516 -27.23 -29.45 -8.18
N GLY A 517 -28.11 -29.95 -7.30
CA GLY A 517 -29.33 -30.67 -7.64
C GLY A 517 -30.58 -29.83 -7.77
#